data_AF-A0A5B8VCJ7-F1
#
_entry.id   AF-A0A5B8VCJ7-F1
#
_cell.length_a   1.000
_cell.length_b   1.000
_cell.length_c   1.000
_cell.angle_alpha   90.00
_cell.angle_beta   90.00
_cell.angle_gamma   90.00
#
_symmetry.space_group_name_H-M   'P 1'
#
loop_
_entity.id
_entity.type
_entity.pdbx_description
1 polymer ?
#
loop_
_entity_poly.entity_id
_entity_poly.type
_entity_poly.pdbx_seq_one_letter_code
_entity_poly.pdbx_strand_id
1 'polypeptide(L)'
;MKTLITYYSSFSILKRIFVAAAIAGFMFACKKTAPVSTSVDCSGPVKSFSGDVNSIVQTSCATDSDCHGSGSHSGPGELLTYPEIFNARTAIRTAVATGVMPKGGTLTTAEKNALLCWIDNGAVNN
;
A
#
# COMPACT_ATOMS: atom_id res chain seq x y z
N MET A 1 -13.16 -8.42 -66.33
CA MET A 1 -13.63 -7.56 -65.22
C MET A 1 -14.22 -8.38 -64.06
N LYS A 2 -13.52 -9.39 -63.54
CA LYS A 2 -13.99 -10.23 -62.40
C LYS A 2 -12.93 -10.50 -61.32
N THR A 3 -11.68 -10.11 -61.54
CA THR A 3 -10.53 -10.51 -60.70
C THR A 3 -10.11 -9.46 -59.66
N LEU A 4 -10.58 -8.22 -59.75
CA LEU A 4 -10.20 -7.13 -58.83
C LEU A 4 -11.14 -6.98 -57.62
N ILE A 5 -12.35 -7.56 -57.67
CA ILE A 5 -13.35 -7.43 -56.60
C ILE A 5 -13.06 -8.41 -55.45
N THR A 6 -12.55 -9.60 -55.75
CA THR A 6 -12.28 -10.66 -54.76
C THR A 6 -11.10 -10.33 -53.83
N TYR A 7 -10.18 -9.47 -54.27
CA TYR A 7 -9.00 -9.06 -53.47
C TYR A 7 -9.36 -8.02 -52.39
N TYR A 8 -10.31 -7.13 -52.70
CA TYR A 8 -10.78 -6.08 -51.79
C TYR A 8 -11.60 -6.63 -50.61
N SER A 9 -12.40 -7.68 -50.85
CA SER A 9 -13.19 -8.38 -49.83
C SER A 9 -12.32 -9.16 -48.84
N SER A 10 -11.20 -9.74 -49.29
CA SER A 10 -10.30 -10.51 -48.43
C SER A 10 -9.45 -9.60 -47.52
N PHE A 11 -9.05 -8.42 -48.00
CA PHE A 11 -8.25 -7.45 -47.22
C PHE A 11 -9.04 -6.78 -46.09
N SER A 12 -10.36 -6.63 -46.27
CA SER A 12 -11.28 -5.97 -45.33
C SER A 12 -11.82 -6.92 -44.25
N ILE A 13 -11.88 -8.23 -44.53
CA ILE A 13 -12.21 -9.26 -43.53
C ILE A 13 -11.01 -9.54 -42.61
N LEU A 14 -9.78 -9.56 -43.13
CA LEU A 14 -8.56 -9.74 -42.32
C LEU A 14 -8.35 -8.60 -41.29
N LYS A 15 -8.62 -7.35 -41.67
CA LYS A 15 -8.56 -6.20 -40.74
C LYS A 15 -9.58 -6.29 -39.61
N ARG A 16 -10.77 -6.83 -39.86
CA ARG A 16 -11.80 -7.00 -38.82
C ARG A 16 -11.44 -8.12 -37.84
N ILE A 17 -10.77 -9.17 -38.31
CA ILE A 17 -10.26 -10.25 -37.45
C ILE A 17 -9.11 -9.75 -36.57
N PHE A 18 -8.20 -8.92 -37.10
CA PHE A 18 -7.12 -8.29 -36.31
C PHE A 18 -7.64 -7.29 -35.26
N VAL A 19 -8.67 -6.50 -35.58
CA VAL A 19 -9.29 -5.55 -34.64
C VAL A 19 -10.10 -6.28 -33.56
N ALA A 20 -10.76 -7.39 -33.89
CA ALA A 20 -11.50 -8.20 -32.92
C ALA A 20 -10.56 -8.97 -31.95
N ALA A 21 -9.41 -9.43 -32.42
CA ALA A 21 -8.43 -10.16 -31.59
C ALA A 21 -7.66 -9.25 -30.62
N ALA A 22 -7.46 -7.97 -30.94
CA ALA A 22 -6.76 -7.02 -30.07
C ALA A 22 -7.59 -6.57 -28.84
N ILE A 23 -8.92 -6.71 -28.88
CA ILE A 23 -9.82 -6.28 -27.79
C ILE A 23 -10.04 -7.40 -26.75
N ALA A 24 -9.84 -8.67 -27.12
CA ALA A 24 -10.11 -9.82 -26.26
C ALA A 24 -8.95 -10.21 -25.31
N GLY A 25 -7.81 -9.51 -25.35
CA GLY A 25 -6.56 -9.92 -24.69
C GLY A 25 -6.22 -9.28 -23.35
N PHE A 26 -7.06 -8.42 -22.77
CA PHE A 26 -6.71 -7.59 -21.59
C PHE A 26 -7.40 -7.98 -20.27
N MET A 27 -7.89 -9.21 -20.13
CA MET A 27 -8.60 -9.65 -18.90
C MET A 27 -7.86 -10.68 -18.04
N PHE A 28 -6.56 -10.90 -18.28
CA PHE A 28 -5.72 -11.71 -17.40
C PHE A 28 -4.59 -10.89 -16.81
N ALA A 29 -4.80 -10.40 -15.58
CA ALA A 29 -3.85 -10.55 -14.46
C ALA A 29 -4.06 -9.50 -13.36
N CYS A 30 -5.12 -9.67 -12.56
CA CYS A 30 -5.00 -9.38 -11.14
C CYS A 30 -5.30 -10.67 -10.38
N LYS A 31 -4.26 -11.47 -10.09
CA LYS A 31 -4.38 -12.46 -9.01
C LYS A 31 -4.58 -11.65 -7.74
N LYS A 32 -5.75 -11.79 -7.10
CA LYS A 32 -5.97 -11.30 -5.75
C LYS A 32 -4.94 -11.99 -4.86
N THR A 33 -3.90 -11.26 -4.45
CA THR A 33 -2.99 -11.68 -3.39
C THR A 33 -3.84 -12.10 -2.19
N ALA A 34 -3.40 -13.13 -1.47
CA ALA A 34 -4.07 -13.63 -0.28
C ALA A 34 -4.57 -12.46 0.59
N PRO A 35 -5.76 -12.55 1.22
CA PRO A 35 -6.22 -11.49 2.12
C PRO A 35 -5.12 -11.23 3.14
N VAL A 36 -4.53 -10.04 3.09
CA VAL A 36 -3.58 -9.59 4.10
C VAL A 36 -4.36 -9.62 5.42
N SER A 37 -3.96 -10.49 6.33
CA SER A 37 -4.58 -10.60 7.65
C SER A 37 -4.39 -9.26 8.36
N THR A 38 -5.45 -8.45 8.41
CA THR A 38 -5.48 -7.16 9.11
C THR A 38 -5.68 -7.31 10.62
N SER A 39 -5.90 -8.54 11.08
CA SER A 39 -5.92 -8.90 12.50
C SER A 39 -4.54 -9.35 12.95
N VAL A 40 -4.01 -8.65 13.95
CA VAL A 40 -2.81 -9.01 14.71
C VAL A 40 -3.25 -9.50 16.11
N ASP A 41 -2.53 -10.47 16.67
CA ASP A 41 -2.76 -10.90 18.05
C ASP A 41 -1.99 -9.99 19.02
N CYS A 42 -2.75 -9.30 19.87
CA CYS A 42 -2.24 -8.35 20.86
C CYS A 42 -2.43 -8.81 22.30
N SER A 43 -2.62 -10.13 22.51
CA SER A 43 -2.75 -10.73 23.85
C SER A 43 -1.46 -10.74 24.68
N GLY A 44 -0.32 -10.41 24.07
CA GLY A 44 0.98 -10.30 24.74
C GLY A 44 1.15 -9.03 25.59
N PRO A 45 2.39 -8.72 26.01
CA PRO A 45 2.68 -7.51 26.78
C PRO A 45 2.21 -6.23 26.07
N VAL A 46 1.62 -5.31 26.84
CA VAL A 46 1.17 -4.00 26.35
C VAL A 46 2.36 -3.24 25.77
N LYS A 47 2.17 -2.68 24.58
CA LYS A 47 3.16 -1.86 23.88
C LYS A 47 3.10 -0.42 24.34
N SER A 48 4.27 0.16 24.58
CA SER A 48 4.43 1.54 25.04
C SER A 48 4.80 2.49 23.90
N PHE A 49 4.39 3.75 24.00
CA PHE A 49 4.81 4.72 22.99
C PHE A 49 6.33 4.93 23.03
N SER A 50 6.88 5.23 24.20
CA SER A 50 8.29 5.60 24.36
C SER A 50 9.24 4.42 24.13
N GLY A 51 8.87 3.22 24.58
CA GLY A 51 9.72 2.03 24.53
C GLY A 51 9.60 1.20 23.25
N ASP A 52 8.40 1.11 22.65
CA ASP A 52 8.16 0.20 21.53
C ASP A 52 7.88 0.90 20.20
N VAL A 53 7.30 2.11 20.20
CA VAL A 53 6.71 2.72 18.99
C VAL A 53 7.53 3.87 18.44
N ASN A 54 7.95 4.80 19.29
CA ASN A 54 8.54 6.04 18.84
C ASN A 54 9.80 5.81 17.99
N SER A 55 10.69 4.91 18.43
CA SER A 55 11.90 4.57 17.68
C SER A 55 11.59 3.98 16.29
N ILE A 56 10.55 3.17 16.15
CA ILE A 56 10.12 2.61 14.87
C ILE A 56 9.64 3.73 13.95
N VAL A 57 8.78 4.62 14.46
CA VAL A 57 8.26 5.75 13.67
C VAL A 57 9.40 6.68 13.23
N GLN A 58 10.31 7.04 14.13
CA GLN A 58 11.42 7.95 13.78
C GLN A 58 12.42 7.34 12.80
N THR A 59 12.64 6.02 12.83
CA THR A 59 13.63 5.36 11.96
C THR A 59 13.06 4.93 10.61
N SER A 60 11.76 4.61 10.57
CA SER A 60 11.15 3.96 9.39
C SER A 60 10.07 4.81 8.73
N CYS A 61 9.55 5.84 9.39
CA CYS A 61 8.45 6.64 8.87
C CYS A 61 8.82 8.10 8.72
N ALA A 62 9.41 8.72 9.75
CA ALA A 62 9.68 10.15 9.84
C ALA A 62 11.14 10.51 9.50
N THR A 63 11.61 10.09 8.32
CA THR A 63 13.03 10.18 7.95
C THR A 63 13.42 11.51 7.32
N ASP A 64 12.50 12.14 6.58
CA ASP A 64 12.77 13.35 5.79
C ASP A 64 11.46 14.04 5.37
N SER A 65 11.55 15.18 4.68
CA SER A 65 10.36 15.93 4.24
C SER A 65 9.48 15.16 3.23
N ASP A 66 10.03 14.21 2.49
CA ASP A 66 9.23 13.37 1.58
C ASP A 66 8.54 12.22 2.33
N CYS A 67 9.13 11.79 3.46
CA CYS A 67 8.70 10.69 4.32
C CYS A 67 8.51 11.15 5.78
N HIS A 68 7.37 11.78 6.06
CA HIS A 68 6.82 12.12 7.39
C HIS A 68 7.77 12.78 8.43
N GLY A 69 8.94 13.23 8.03
CA GLY A 69 9.88 13.99 8.84
C GLY A 69 9.54 15.47 8.82
N SER A 70 10.47 16.30 9.28
CA SER A 70 10.24 17.75 9.39
C SER A 70 9.99 18.41 8.03
N GLY A 71 8.97 19.26 7.97
CA GLY A 71 8.48 19.91 6.76
C GLY A 71 7.69 18.98 5.84
N SER A 72 7.28 17.79 6.28
CA SER A 72 6.59 16.86 5.39
C SER A 72 5.17 17.28 5.08
N HIS A 73 4.85 17.28 3.78
CA HIS A 73 3.51 17.51 3.24
C HIS A 73 2.86 16.21 2.73
N SER A 74 3.58 15.08 2.80
CA SER A 74 3.07 13.76 2.47
C SER A 74 2.05 13.34 3.52
N GLY A 75 0.79 13.10 3.12
CA GLY A 75 -0.26 12.74 4.08
C GLY A 75 0.12 11.53 4.94
N PRO A 76 -0.01 11.59 6.28
CA PRO A 76 -0.73 12.57 7.11
C PRO A 76 0.03 13.85 7.51
N GLY A 77 1.26 14.06 7.03
CA GLY A 77 2.15 15.14 7.44
C GLY A 77 3.31 14.59 8.27
N GLU A 78 3.82 15.42 9.18
CA GLU A 78 4.88 15.06 10.12
C GLU A 78 4.42 13.98 11.12
N LEU A 79 5.35 13.11 11.53
CA LEU A 79 5.17 12.06 12.54
C LEU A 79 6.31 12.12 13.58
N LEU A 80 6.67 13.32 14.02
CA LEU A 80 7.81 13.61 14.90
C LEU A 80 7.41 13.57 16.37
N THR A 81 6.16 13.88 16.69
CA THR A 81 5.68 13.99 18.06
C THR A 81 4.58 12.96 18.37
N TYR A 82 4.38 12.65 19.66
CA TYR A 82 3.26 11.79 20.08
C TYR A 82 1.91 12.31 19.55
N PRO A 83 1.54 13.61 19.70
CA PRO A 83 0.27 14.10 19.18
C PRO A 83 0.09 13.88 17.67
N GLU A 84 1.11 14.13 16.86
CA GLU A 84 1.09 13.88 15.42
C GLU A 84 0.83 12.40 15.11
N ILE A 85 1.61 11.50 15.74
CA ILE A 85 1.50 10.05 15.55
C ILE A 85 0.13 9.55 16.03
N PHE A 86 -0.31 10.01 17.19
CA PHE A 86 -1.60 9.67 17.76
C PHE A 86 -2.74 10.10 16.84
N ASN A 87 -2.71 11.33 16.32
CA ASN A 87 -3.74 11.83 15.40
C ASN A 87 -3.76 11.05 14.08
N ALA A 88 -2.60 10.59 13.62
CA ALA A 88 -2.45 9.79 12.41
C ALA A 88 -2.70 8.28 12.58
N ARG A 89 -2.88 7.79 13.81
CA ARG A 89 -2.82 6.35 14.14
C ARG A 89 -3.69 5.44 13.26
N THR A 90 -4.90 5.85 12.89
CA THR A 90 -5.77 5.04 12.02
C THR A 90 -5.21 4.87 10.61
N ALA A 91 -4.59 5.92 10.07
CA ALA A 91 -3.92 5.88 8.77
C ALA A 91 -2.65 5.03 8.85
N ILE A 92 -1.84 5.23 9.89
CA ILE A 92 -0.64 4.42 10.17
C ILE A 92 -1.02 2.94 10.26
N ARG A 93 -2.02 2.59 11.07
CA ARG A 93 -2.50 1.21 11.24
C ARG A 93 -2.85 0.58 9.90
N THR A 94 -3.63 1.27 9.08
CA THR A 94 -4.07 0.77 7.77
C THR A 94 -2.87 0.59 6.83
N ALA A 95 -1.98 1.57 6.77
CA ALA A 95 -0.84 1.56 5.87
C ALA A 95 0.18 0.46 6.24
N VAL A 96 0.43 0.27 7.53
CA VAL A 96 1.31 -0.76 8.07
C VAL A 96 0.70 -2.15 7.89
N ALA A 97 -0.59 -2.32 8.24
CA ALA A 97 -1.28 -3.61 8.10
C ALA A 97 -1.34 -4.07 6.65
N THR A 98 -1.55 -3.16 5.69
CA THR A 98 -1.57 -3.47 4.25
C THR A 98 -0.18 -3.53 3.61
N GLY A 99 0.87 -3.13 4.34
CA GLY A 99 2.25 -3.13 3.86
C GLY A 99 2.54 -2.08 2.78
N VAL A 100 1.69 -1.07 2.61
CA VAL A 100 1.94 0.04 1.66
C VAL A 100 2.92 1.07 2.21
N MET A 101 3.15 1.05 3.53
CA MET A 101 4.18 1.84 4.20
C MET A 101 5.08 0.94 5.06
N PRO A 102 6.37 1.29 5.20
CA PRO A 102 7.03 2.46 4.60
C PRO A 102 7.33 2.30 3.10
N LYS A 103 7.42 3.42 2.37
CA LYS A 103 7.82 3.41 0.96
C LYS A 103 9.32 3.10 0.85
N GLY A 104 9.69 2.17 -0.03
CA GLY A 104 11.09 1.82 -0.27
C GLY A 104 11.77 1.05 0.87
N GLY A 105 11.04 0.68 1.92
CA GLY A 105 11.54 -0.09 3.05
C GLY A 105 10.55 -1.16 3.49
N THR A 106 10.91 -1.91 4.53
CA THR A 106 10.03 -2.92 5.12
C THR A 106 10.19 -2.92 6.63
N LEU A 107 9.07 -2.96 7.34
CA LEU A 107 9.05 -3.26 8.77
C LEU A 107 9.18 -4.76 8.99
N THR A 108 9.95 -5.15 10.00
CA THR A 108 9.98 -6.52 10.53
C THR A 108 8.62 -6.90 11.11
N THR A 109 8.40 -8.20 11.31
CA THR A 109 7.15 -8.68 11.93
C THR A 109 6.98 -8.14 13.35
N ALA A 110 8.08 -8.05 14.12
CA ALA A 110 8.05 -7.51 15.47
C ALA A 110 7.67 -6.03 15.50
N GLU A 111 8.23 -5.22 14.58
CA GLU A 111 7.91 -3.79 14.47
C GLU A 111 6.46 -3.55 14.03
N LYS A 112 5.98 -4.31 13.05
CA LYS A 112 4.56 -4.26 12.64
C LYS A 112 3.65 -4.57 13.82
N ASN A 113 3.94 -5.64 14.56
CA ASN A 113 3.14 -6.02 15.72
C ASN A 113 3.19 -4.96 16.82
N ALA A 114 4.36 -4.35 17.07
CA ALA A 114 4.49 -3.27 18.04
C ALA A 114 3.58 -2.07 17.69
N LEU A 115 3.63 -1.61 16.43
CA LEU A 115 2.79 -0.51 15.94
C LEU A 115 1.31 -0.86 16.02
N LEU A 116 0.90 -1.99 15.43
CA LEU A 116 -0.51 -2.36 15.33
C LEU A 116 -1.12 -2.61 16.71
N CYS A 117 -0.41 -3.31 17.60
CA CYS A 117 -0.92 -3.59 18.94
C CYS A 117 -0.93 -2.39 19.86
N TRP A 118 0.02 -1.46 19.73
CA TRP A 118 -0.07 -0.19 20.46
C TRP A 118 -1.32 0.60 20.04
N ILE A 119 -1.61 0.66 18.74
CA ILE A 119 -2.80 1.35 18.22
C ILE A 119 -4.08 0.67 18.70
N ASP A 120 -4.16 -0.66 18.57
CA ASP A 120 -5.34 -1.45 18.93
C ASP A 120 -5.63 -1.42 20.44
N ASN A 121 -4.58 -1.25 21.27
CA ASN A 121 -4.70 -1.08 22.71
C ASN A 121 -4.87 0.40 23.15
N GLY A 122 -5.24 1.30 22.23
CA GLY A 122 -5.63 2.67 22.56
C GLY A 122 -4.54 3.73 22.43
N ALA A 123 -3.37 3.38 21.87
CA ALA A 123 -2.29 4.30 21.54
C ALA A 123 -1.83 5.17 22.74
N VAL A 124 -1.64 4.53 23.90
CA VAL A 124 -1.27 5.20 25.16
C VAL A 124 0.07 5.93 25.08
N ASN A 125 0.19 7.07 25.77
CA ASN A 125 1.44 7.81 25.91
C ASN A 125 2.13 7.42 27.23
N ASN A 126 3.04 6.45 27.19
CA ASN A 126 3.68 5.86 28.35
C ASN A 126 5.13 5.45 28.11
#